data_AF-A0A158BVB8-F1
#
_entry.id   AF-A0A158BVB8-F1
#
_cell.length_a   1.000
_cell.length_b   1.000
_cell.length_c   1.000
_cell.angle_alpha   90.00
_cell.angle_beta   90.00
_cell.angle_gamma   90.00
#
_symmetry.space_group_name_H-M   'P 1'
#
loop_
_entity.id
_entity.type
_entity.pdbx_description
1 polymer ?
#
loop_
_entity_poly.entity_id
_entity_poly.type
_entity_poly.pdbx_seq_one_letter_code
_entity_poly.pdbx_strand_id
1 'polypeptide(L)'
;MLPSHATLPSLSQAISSPHAEIGGTVQRPLTLDVAALREFSRASIEPFDLVCFSTGRYIRPMGSYRGVQLRVLLDAAGVRRPDNTDFKRTVFLARGDAPTCAPGCPGCEDYGFCYPGNR
;
A
#
# COMPACT_ATOMS: atom_id res chain seq x y z
N MET A 1 -2.23 -24.67 -7.79
CA MET A 1 -2.99 -23.97 -6.73
C MET A 1 -2.25 -22.67 -6.43
N LEU A 2 -2.70 -21.55 -7.01
CA LEU A 2 -2.14 -20.23 -6.75
C LEU A 2 -2.67 -19.73 -5.39
N PRO A 3 -1.86 -19.05 -4.56
CA PRO A 3 -2.35 -18.44 -3.33
C PRO A 3 -3.39 -17.38 -3.69
N SER A 4 -4.58 -17.51 -3.08
CA SER A 4 -5.64 -16.51 -3.16
C SER A 4 -5.08 -15.20 -2.60
N HIS A 5 -4.87 -14.20 -3.45
CA HIS A 5 -4.45 -12.88 -3.00
C HIS A 5 -5.55 -12.33 -2.08
N ALA A 6 -5.16 -11.97 -0.86
CA ALA A 6 -6.06 -11.58 0.22
C ALA A 6 -7.04 -10.46 -0.21
N THR A 7 -8.27 -10.58 0.28
CA THR A 7 -9.35 -9.60 0.20
C THR A 7 -8.84 -8.21 0.57
N LEU A 8 -9.10 -7.20 -0.28
CA LEU A 8 -8.66 -5.82 0.00
C LEU A 8 -9.32 -5.30 1.30
N PRO A 9 -8.64 -4.43 2.06
CA PRO A 9 -9.22 -3.77 3.21
C PRO A 9 -10.33 -2.79 2.85
N SER A 10 -11.45 -2.83 3.60
CA SER A 10 -12.30 -1.65 3.74
C SER A 10 -11.71 -0.74 4.82
N LEU A 11 -11.12 0.38 4.40
CA LEU A 11 -10.48 1.37 5.29
C LEU A 11 -11.47 2.08 6.23
N SER A 12 -12.78 2.02 5.95
CA SER A 12 -13.80 2.79 6.66
C SER A 12 -14.25 2.20 8.01
N GLN A 13 -13.94 0.93 8.30
CA GLN A 13 -14.48 0.26 9.51
C GLN A 13 -13.45 -0.47 10.38
N ALA A 14 -12.18 -0.58 9.98
CA ALA A 14 -11.21 -1.42 10.69
C ALA A 14 -9.92 -0.73 11.16
N ILE A 15 -9.68 0.55 10.85
CA ILE A 15 -8.47 1.24 11.28
C ILE A 15 -8.83 2.60 11.89
N SER A 16 -8.81 2.67 13.23
CA SER A 16 -8.96 3.93 13.97
C SER A 16 -7.88 4.96 13.61
N SER A 17 -6.76 4.50 13.02
CA SER A 17 -5.72 5.33 12.40
C SER A 17 -4.88 4.51 11.41
N PRO A 18 -5.12 4.60 10.09
CA PRO A 18 -4.27 3.93 9.10
C PRO A 18 -2.84 4.48 9.20
N HIS A 19 -1.89 3.58 9.47
CA HIS A 19 -0.47 3.88 9.51
C HIS A 19 0.30 2.93 8.59
N ALA A 20 1.43 3.42 8.09
CA ALA A 20 2.39 2.67 7.31
C ALA A 20 3.69 2.55 8.10
N GLU A 21 4.28 1.36 8.08
CA GLU A 21 5.57 1.10 8.73
C GLU A 21 6.68 0.94 7.69
N ILE A 22 7.82 1.58 7.96
CA ILE A 22 9.06 1.42 7.21
C ILE A 22 10.09 0.85 8.18
N GLY A 23 10.37 -0.44 8.02
CA GLY A 23 11.32 -1.19 8.84
C GLY A 23 12.38 -1.92 8.02
N GLY A 24 13.04 -2.90 8.66
CA GLY A 24 14.12 -3.68 8.04
C GLY A 24 15.48 -2.99 8.09
N THR A 25 16.24 -3.01 6.99
CA THR A 25 17.62 -2.49 6.90
C THR A 25 17.68 -0.96 6.75
N VAL A 26 17.07 -0.25 7.71
CA VAL A 26 17.01 1.22 7.77
C VAL A 26 17.78 1.72 8.98
N GLN A 27 18.28 2.96 8.91
CA GLN A 27 18.93 3.60 10.06
C GLN A 27 17.91 3.96 11.14
N ARG A 28 16.73 4.42 10.73
CA ARG A 28 15.66 4.85 11.63
C ARG A 28 14.32 4.33 11.12
N PRO A 29 13.75 3.27 11.74
CA PRO A 29 12.40 2.83 11.43
C PRO A 29 11.37 3.95 11.58
N LEU A 30 10.37 3.97 10.70
CA LEU A 30 9.31 4.98 10.70
C LEU A 30 7.93 4.31 10.83
N THR A 31 7.08 4.88 11.68
CA THR A 31 5.63 4.60 11.71
C THR A 31 4.93 5.89 11.34
N LEU A 32 4.20 5.89 10.22
CA LEU A 32 3.64 7.09 9.60
C LEU A 32 2.14 6.96 9.49
N ASP A 33 1.40 7.79 10.22
CA ASP A 33 -0.02 7.98 9.98
C ASP A 33 -0.27 8.92 8.78
N VAL A 34 -1.54 9.13 8.43
CA VAL A 34 -1.91 10.01 7.32
C VAL A 34 -1.50 11.48 7.57
N ALA A 35 -1.43 11.93 8.82
CA ALA A 35 -1.02 13.29 9.14
C ALA A 35 0.48 13.46 8.90
N ALA A 36 1.31 12.53 9.39
CA ALA A 36 2.75 12.50 9.16
C ALA A 36 3.09 12.41 7.66
N LEU A 37 2.33 11.63 6.88
CA LEU A 37 2.52 11.56 5.42
C LEU A 37 2.29 12.91 4.72
N ARG A 38 1.45 13.80 5.28
CA ARG A 38 1.18 15.12 4.69
C ARG A 38 2.33 16.11 4.88
N GLU A 39 3.24 15.86 5.80
CA GLU A 39 4.42 16.71 6.04
C GLU A 39 5.49 16.54 4.95
N PHE A 40 5.47 15.43 4.21
CA PHE A 40 6.40 15.19 3.11
C PHE A 40 5.96 15.88 1.81
N SER A 41 6.93 16.11 0.92
CA SER A 41 6.66 16.68 -0.41
C SER A 41 5.66 15.82 -1.19
N ARG A 42 4.54 16.45 -1.58
CA ARG A 42 3.53 15.81 -2.41
C ARG A 42 4.07 15.55 -3.82
N ALA A 43 3.78 14.38 -4.35
CA ALA A 43 3.92 14.06 -5.76
C ALA A 43 2.56 13.70 -6.34
N SER A 44 2.41 13.97 -7.64
CA SER A 44 1.26 13.52 -8.41
C SER A 44 1.74 12.75 -9.64
N ILE A 45 0.93 11.81 -10.10
CA ILE A 45 1.15 11.10 -11.36
C ILE A 45 -0.05 11.35 -12.27
N GLU A 46 0.22 11.51 -13.56
CA GLU A 46 -0.80 11.63 -14.60
C GLU A 46 -1.63 10.34 -14.71
N PRO A 47 -2.84 10.38 -15.30
CA PRO A 47 -3.64 9.20 -15.56
C PRO A 47 -2.85 8.10 -16.31
N PHE A 48 -3.12 6.84 -15.97
CA PHE A 48 -2.41 5.69 -16.54
C PHE A 48 -3.31 4.45 -16.56
N ASP A 49 -2.96 3.48 -17.42
CA ASP A 49 -3.68 2.20 -17.47
C ASP A 49 -3.16 1.22 -16.44
N LEU A 50 -4.07 0.61 -15.68
CA LEU A 50 -3.73 -0.47 -14.78
C LEU A 50 -3.70 -1.78 -15.56
N VAL A 51 -2.54 -2.44 -15.56
CA VAL A 51 -2.31 -3.72 -16.22
C VAL A 51 -1.87 -4.75 -15.18
N CYS A 52 -2.42 -5.96 -15.28
CA CYS A 52 -2.00 -7.07 -14.43
C CYS A 52 -0.59 -7.51 -14.83
N PHE A 53 0.38 -7.42 -13.92
CA PHE A 53 1.78 -7.80 -14.21
C PHE A 53 1.92 -9.28 -14.61
N SER A 54 1.20 -10.20 -13.95
CA SER A 54 1.35 -11.64 -14.18
C SER A 54 0.72 -12.13 -15.49
N THR A 55 -0.36 -11.48 -15.94
CA THR A 55 -1.11 -11.90 -17.14
C THR A 55 -0.94 -10.96 -18.33
N GLY A 56 -0.36 -9.77 -18.12
CA GLY A 56 -0.30 -8.70 -19.11
C GLY A 56 -1.66 -8.11 -19.47
N ARG A 57 -2.74 -8.57 -18.82
CA ARG A 57 -4.11 -8.18 -19.18
C ARG A 57 -4.40 -6.78 -18.65
N TYR A 58 -4.92 -5.94 -19.54
CA TYR A 58 -5.53 -4.65 -19.17
C TYR A 58 -6.68 -4.85 -18.17
N ILE A 59 -6.69 -4.04 -17.11
CA ILE A 59 -7.72 -4.06 -16.08
C ILE A 59 -8.70 -2.91 -16.29
N ARG A 60 -8.21 -1.66 -16.23
CA ARG A 60 -9.00 -0.42 -16.33
C ARG A 60 -8.09 0.81 -16.40
N PRO A 61 -8.60 1.99 -16.80
CA PRO A 61 -7.85 3.22 -16.68
C PRO A 61 -7.93 3.74 -15.24
N MET A 62 -6.84 4.31 -14.76
CA MET A 62 -6.76 5.00 -13.48
C MET A 62 -6.63 6.51 -13.71
N GLY A 63 -7.32 7.28 -12.87
CA GLY A 63 -7.11 8.72 -12.81
C GLY A 63 -5.74 9.07 -12.21
N SER A 64 -5.47 10.37 -12.07
CA SER A 64 -4.26 10.85 -11.41
C SER A 64 -4.21 10.40 -9.94
N TYR A 65 -3.05 9.94 -9.47
CA TYR A 65 -2.83 9.73 -8.04
C TYR A 65 -2.04 10.89 -7.44
N ARG A 66 -2.32 11.14 -6.16
CA ARG A 66 -1.56 12.07 -5.32
C ARG A 66 -1.09 11.32 -4.09
N GLY A 67 0.17 11.51 -3.74
CA GLY A 67 0.74 10.88 -2.55
C GLY A 67 2.14 11.40 -2.25
N VAL A 68 2.91 10.59 -1.53
CA VAL A 68 4.33 10.82 -1.25
C VAL A 68 5.13 9.81 -2.04
N GLN A 69 6.25 10.21 -2.62
CA GLN A 69 7.16 9.25 -3.26
C GLN A 69 7.76 8.33 -2.20
N LEU A 70 7.65 7.01 -2.40
CA LEU A 70 8.26 6.03 -1.51
C LEU A 70 9.76 6.30 -1.30
N ARG A 71 10.46 6.74 -2.36
CA ARG A 71 11.88 7.14 -2.28
C ARG A 71 12.15 8.16 -1.17
N VAL A 72 11.33 9.20 -1.04
CA VAL A 72 11.51 10.24 -0.02
C VAL A 72 11.37 9.66 1.39
N LEU A 73 10.42 8.75 1.59
CA LEU A 73 10.22 8.08 2.87
C LEU A 73 11.40 7.15 3.22
N LEU A 74 11.93 6.44 2.22
CA LEU A 74 13.11 5.58 2.37
C LEU A 74 14.38 6.38 2.68
N ASP A 75 14.55 7.54 2.04
CA ASP A 75 15.64 8.46 2.33
C ASP A 75 15.51 9.00 3.77
N ALA A 76 14.29 9.33 4.23
CA ALA A 76 14.03 9.77 5.60
C ALA A 76 14.23 8.68 6.67
N ALA A 77 14.03 7.41 6.31
CA ALA A 77 14.35 6.25 7.15
C ALA A 77 15.86 5.91 7.11
N GLY A 78 16.61 6.48 6.15
CA GLY A 78 18.04 6.27 5.98
C GLY A 78 18.36 4.81 5.64
N VAL A 79 17.77 4.25 4.59
CA VAL A 79 18.10 2.89 4.11
C VAL A 79 19.62 2.72 4.02
N ARG A 80 20.17 1.77 4.80
CA ARG A 80 21.61 1.51 4.78
C ARG A 80 21.96 0.84 3.45
N ARG A 81 22.94 1.40 2.75
CA ARG A 81 23.55 0.79 1.58
C ARG A 81 24.91 0.26 2.01
N PRO A 82 25.02 -0.97 2.56
CA PRO A 82 26.33 -1.57 2.77
C PRO A 82 26.98 -1.64 1.40
N ASP A 83 28.11 -0.93 1.26
CA ASP A 83 29.06 -0.91 0.15
C ASP A 83 28.45 -1.17 -1.24
N ASN A 84 28.27 -0.07 -1.99
CA ASN A 84 27.76 0.20 -3.35
C ASN A 84 27.64 -0.95 -4.39
N THR A 85 28.24 -2.12 -4.19
CA THR A 85 28.14 -3.32 -5.02
C THR A 85 26.86 -4.15 -4.86
N ASP A 86 26.09 -4.04 -3.77
CA ASP A 86 24.92 -4.92 -3.53
C ASP A 86 23.55 -4.25 -3.76
N PHE A 87 23.50 -3.00 -4.23
CA PHE A 87 22.25 -2.27 -4.49
C PHE A 87 21.33 -3.01 -5.49
N LYS A 88 21.90 -3.81 -6.39
CA LYS A 88 21.15 -4.59 -7.39
C LYS A 88 20.29 -5.71 -6.76
N ARG A 89 20.46 -6.01 -5.47
CA ARG A 89 19.72 -7.04 -4.72
C ARG A 89 18.74 -6.47 -3.68
N THR A 90 18.63 -5.15 -3.53
CA THR A 90 17.69 -4.56 -2.57
C THR A 90 16.26 -4.70 -3.06
N VAL A 91 15.46 -5.49 -2.33
CA VAL A 91 14.02 -5.67 -2.58
C VAL A 91 13.23 -4.88 -1.53
N PHE A 92 12.31 -4.03 -2.00
CA PHE A 92 11.33 -3.39 -1.13
C PHE A 92 10.03 -4.19 -1.18
N LEU A 93 9.65 -4.79 -0.04
CA LEU A 93 8.39 -5.52 0.09
C LEU A 93 7.34 -4.62 0.73
N ALA A 94 6.28 -4.33 -0.02
CA ALA A 94 5.07 -3.74 0.54
C ALA A 94 4.11 -4.87 0.96
N ARG A 95 3.63 -4.83 2.20
CA ARG A 95 2.64 -5.76 2.74
C ARG A 95 1.41 -4.97 3.16
N GLY A 96 0.24 -5.41 2.74
CA GLY A 96 -1.02 -4.96 3.29
C GLY A 96 -1.63 -6.08 4.11
N ASP A 97 -2.00 -5.80 5.35
CA ASP A 97 -2.77 -6.74 6.15
C ASP A 97 -4.27 -6.56 5.84
N ALA A 98 -4.95 -7.66 5.54
CA ALA A 98 -6.38 -7.64 5.34
C ALA A 98 -7.07 -7.46 6.70
N PRO A 99 -8.00 -6.50 6.85
CA PRO A 99 -8.84 -6.43 8.03
C PRO A 99 -9.71 -7.67 8.08
N THR A 100 -9.76 -8.32 9.23
CA THR A 100 -10.66 -9.43 9.49
C THR A 100 -12.10 -8.94 9.57
N CYS A 101 -13.07 -9.75 9.14
CA CYS A 101 -14.49 -9.47 9.32
C CYS A 101 -14.81 -9.26 10.81
N ALA A 102 -15.69 -8.30 11.13
CA ALA A 102 -16.24 -8.19 12.47
C ALA A 102 -17.15 -9.40 12.76
N PRO A 103 -17.15 -9.95 14.00
CA PRO A 103 -18.08 -11.02 14.36
C PRO A 103 -19.54 -10.57 14.16
N GLY A 104 -20.31 -11.29 13.33
CA GLY A 104 -21.76 -11.09 13.19
C GLY A 104 -22.26 -10.30 11.98
N CYS A 105 -21.42 -9.97 10.99
CA CYS A 105 -21.88 -9.32 9.74
C CYS A 105 -22.38 -10.35 8.70
N PRO A 106 -23.68 -10.40 8.37
CA PRO A 106 -24.19 -11.26 7.30
C PRO A 106 -23.79 -10.72 5.93
N GLY A 107 -23.31 -11.58 5.02
CA GLY A 107 -23.01 -11.23 3.62
C GLY A 107 -21.53 -10.94 3.27
N CYS A 108 -20.59 -11.14 4.19
CA CYS A 108 -19.15 -11.02 3.89
C CYS A 108 -18.56 -12.24 3.16
N GLU A 109 -19.31 -13.33 3.04
CA GLU A 109 -18.85 -14.62 2.50
C GLU A 109 -18.77 -14.68 0.97
N ASP A 110 -19.54 -13.84 0.26
CA ASP A 110 -19.65 -13.93 -1.21
C ASP A 110 -18.95 -12.79 -1.98
N TYR A 111 -18.77 -11.60 -1.38
CA TYR A 111 -18.32 -10.41 -2.13
C TYR A 111 -17.06 -9.73 -1.61
N GLY A 112 -16.50 -10.15 -0.47
CA GLY A 112 -15.26 -9.58 0.08
C GLY A 112 -15.31 -8.07 0.42
N PHE A 113 -16.39 -7.35 0.11
CA PHE A 113 -16.57 -5.91 0.30
C PHE A 113 -18.04 -5.52 0.43
N CYS A 114 -18.35 -4.70 1.43
CA CYS A 114 -19.51 -3.83 1.42
C CYS A 114 -19.08 -2.46 0.87
N TYR A 115 -19.45 -2.14 -0.36
CA TYR A 115 -19.44 -0.75 -0.82
C TYR A 115 -20.75 -0.10 -0.33
N PRO A 116 -20.74 0.96 0.50
CA PRO A 116 -21.90 1.84 0.56
C PRO A 116 -22.07 2.43 -0.84
N GLY A 117 -23.22 2.18 -1.47
CA GLY A 117 -23.53 2.72 -2.79
C GLY A 117 -23.36 4.24 -2.79
N ASN A 118 -22.60 4.75 -3.76
CA ASN A 118 -22.59 6.17 -4.06
C ASN A 118 -24.00 6.58 -4.45
N ARG A 119 -24.66 7.34 -3.57
CA ARG A 119 -25.83 8.13 -3.91
C ARG A 119 -25.45 9.60 -3.82
#